data_AF-A0A9E7R5A9-F1
#
_entry.id   AF-A0A9E7R5A9-F1
#
_cell.length_a   1.000
_cell.length_b   1.000
_cell.length_c   1.000
_cell.angle_alpha   90.00
_cell.angle_beta   90.00
_cell.angle_gamma   90.00
#
_symmetry.space_group_name_H-M   'P 1'
#
loop_
_entity.id
_entity.type
_entity.pdbx_description
1 polymer ?
#
loop_
_entity_poly.entity_id
_entity_poly.type
_entity_poly.pdbx_seq_one_letter_code
_entity_poly.pdbx_strand_id
1 'polypeptide(L)'
;MNDDTDGYAGTDAASEAFKLLANETRVGVLRALFDTDGGHVTPTARTFTELYEASDETTTAGFAYHLRQLVGHYLTKTVGEGDDPDTYSLTYAGLQVARGVAAGTYTESVDRDPVALADPCPFCTEEALELRVRDNLTTVTCGACARDVLSLPFPPGGFRSHDEASLPRAFDTHHRNRISLMRDGNCPECGGAVSATVELVGDGETDDVRPDESGASDALPLARASLDCGTCGYALRCPVTVALLDHPAVVAFAHDHGVALDERPIWNVGPEWAERVVSTDPLAVRVTLELEDELLSLFVGRDLTVGHESRRPLARAVSEGSLDEAAVETPGETEESVETEPERRTDSDSAAA
;
A
#
# COMPACT_ATOMS: atom_id res chain seq x y z
N MET A 1 -31.35 17.83 -29.73
CA MET A 1 -30.06 18.54 -29.82
C MET A 1 -29.88 19.29 -28.52
N ASN A 2 -29.40 18.57 -27.51
CA ASN A 2 -28.69 19.20 -26.40
C ASN A 2 -27.21 19.04 -26.74
N ASP A 3 -26.43 20.06 -26.40
CA ASP A 3 -25.01 20.15 -26.71
C ASP A 3 -24.23 19.61 -25.51
N ASP A 4 -23.70 18.39 -25.64
CA ASP A 4 -22.90 17.74 -24.59
C ASP A 4 -21.46 18.30 -24.62
N THR A 5 -21.30 19.58 -24.23
CA THR A 5 -20.01 20.31 -24.29
C THR A 5 -19.22 20.38 -22.97
N ASP A 6 -19.69 19.75 -21.89
CA ASP A 6 -18.95 19.69 -20.61
C ASP A 6 -17.66 18.85 -20.67
N GLY A 7 -17.50 18.00 -21.70
CA GLY A 7 -16.30 17.18 -21.90
C GLY A 7 -15.06 17.91 -22.41
N TYR A 8 -15.16 19.18 -22.83
CA TYR A 8 -14.06 19.90 -23.50
C TYR A 8 -13.40 21.01 -22.67
N ALA A 9 -14.04 21.47 -21.59
CA ALA A 9 -13.52 22.56 -20.76
C ALA A 9 -12.24 22.19 -19.99
N GLY A 10 -12.08 20.91 -19.60
CA GLY A 10 -10.91 20.44 -18.86
C GLY A 10 -9.64 20.37 -19.70
N THR A 11 -9.74 19.97 -20.96
CA THR A 11 -8.59 19.75 -21.85
C THR A 11 -7.91 21.06 -22.26
N ASP A 12 -8.70 22.12 -22.49
CA ASP A 12 -8.16 23.44 -22.83
C ASP A 12 -7.49 24.10 -21.61
N ALA A 13 -8.11 24.03 -20.44
CA ALA A 13 -7.53 24.51 -19.19
C ALA A 13 -6.20 23.81 -18.84
N ALA A 14 -6.14 22.48 -19.02
CA ALA A 14 -4.89 21.72 -18.84
C ALA A 14 -3.83 22.11 -19.88
N SER A 15 -4.22 22.29 -21.14
CA SER A 15 -3.34 22.73 -22.23
C SER A 15 -2.72 24.11 -21.93
N GLU A 16 -3.52 25.08 -21.49
CA GLU A 16 -3.03 26.40 -21.06
C GLU A 16 -2.11 26.30 -19.83
N ALA A 17 -2.46 25.48 -18.84
CA ALA A 17 -1.60 25.25 -17.67
C ALA A 17 -0.20 24.71 -18.06
N PHE A 18 -0.13 23.76 -19.00
CA PHE A 18 1.16 23.26 -19.52
C PHE A 18 1.88 24.27 -20.43
N LYS A 19 1.17 25.04 -21.27
CA LYS A 19 1.77 26.14 -22.07
C LYS A 19 2.41 27.21 -21.18
N LEU A 20 1.88 27.45 -19.98
CA LEU A 20 2.49 28.32 -18.98
C LEU A 20 3.77 27.76 -18.35
N LEU A 21 4.01 26.45 -18.41
CA LEU A 21 5.22 25.79 -17.90
C LEU A 21 6.23 25.37 -18.98
N ALA A 22 5.83 25.38 -20.26
CA ALA A 22 6.68 25.06 -21.41
C ALA A 22 7.72 26.18 -21.73
N ASN A 23 8.53 26.55 -20.73
CA ASN A 23 9.63 27.52 -20.82
C ASN A 23 10.53 27.38 -19.59
N GLU A 24 11.84 27.29 -19.83
CA GLU A 24 12.86 27.02 -18.81
C GLU A 24 12.87 28.07 -17.67
N THR A 25 12.79 29.36 -18.00
CA THR A 25 12.78 30.46 -17.02
C THR A 25 11.62 30.31 -16.03
N ARG A 26 10.43 29.96 -16.51
CA ARG A 26 9.23 29.77 -15.67
C ARG A 26 9.35 28.55 -14.75
N VAL A 27 9.94 27.45 -15.21
CA VAL A 27 10.24 26.28 -14.34
C VAL A 27 11.36 26.63 -13.35
N GLY A 28 12.37 27.38 -13.78
CA GLY A 28 13.45 27.91 -12.93
C GLY A 28 12.93 28.74 -11.76
N VAL A 29 11.97 29.65 -12.00
CA VAL A 29 11.31 30.42 -10.93
C VAL A 29 10.63 29.51 -9.89
N LEU A 30 9.92 28.45 -10.33
CA LEU A 30 9.30 27.52 -9.38
C LEU A 30 10.33 26.75 -8.55
N ARG A 31 11.50 26.46 -9.12
CA ARG A 31 12.62 25.81 -8.42
C ARG A 31 13.35 26.77 -7.46
N ALA A 32 13.55 28.02 -7.83
CA ALA A 32 14.21 29.05 -7.01
C ALA A 32 13.41 29.45 -5.75
N LEU A 33 12.12 29.08 -5.70
CA LEU A 33 11.27 29.21 -4.51
C LEU A 33 11.43 28.05 -3.52
N PHE A 34 12.31 27.09 -3.78
CA PHE A 34 12.84 26.21 -2.76
C PHE A 34 14.17 26.75 -2.23
N ASP A 35 14.20 27.02 -0.93
CA ASP A 35 15.45 27.15 -0.19
C ASP A 35 16.09 25.78 0.02
N THR A 36 17.41 25.74 0.13
CA THR A 36 18.21 24.52 0.37
C THR A 36 19.16 24.66 1.57
N ASP A 37 19.10 25.79 2.28
CA ASP A 37 19.92 26.07 3.46
C ASP A 37 19.75 25.00 4.56
N GLY A 38 20.84 24.76 5.29
CA GLY A 38 20.88 23.79 6.38
C GLY A 38 20.70 22.32 5.99
N GLY A 39 20.62 22.00 4.68
CA GLY A 39 20.35 20.65 4.19
C GLY A 39 18.86 20.29 4.14
N HIS A 40 17.96 21.27 4.25
CA HIS A 40 16.51 21.06 4.21
C HIS A 40 15.88 21.85 3.06
N VAL A 41 15.14 21.14 2.20
CA VAL A 41 14.45 21.75 1.04
C VAL A 41 13.11 22.35 1.50
N THR A 42 13.03 23.68 1.58
CA THR A 42 11.86 24.39 2.16
C THR A 42 11.26 25.39 1.17
N PRO A 43 9.94 25.39 0.92
CA PRO A 43 9.30 26.46 0.14
C PRO A 43 9.43 27.82 0.85
N THR A 44 10.08 28.79 0.20
CA THR A 44 10.39 30.10 0.76
C THR A 44 9.88 31.20 -0.16
N ALA A 45 9.30 32.26 0.41
CA ALA A 45 8.91 33.44 -0.35
C ALA A 45 10.15 34.26 -0.74
N ARG A 46 10.26 34.65 -2.01
CA ARG A 46 11.41 35.41 -2.55
C ARG A 46 10.95 36.72 -3.17
N THR A 47 11.81 37.73 -3.14
CA THR A 47 11.60 39.02 -3.81
C THR A 47 11.78 38.88 -5.33
N PHE A 48 11.36 39.92 -6.08
CA PHE A 48 11.64 39.99 -7.52
C PHE A 48 13.14 39.89 -7.83
N THR A 49 13.97 40.57 -7.05
CA THR A 49 15.43 40.65 -7.27
C THR A 49 16.08 39.28 -7.06
N GLU A 50 15.80 38.59 -5.96
CA GLU A 50 16.32 37.24 -5.71
C GLU A 50 15.93 36.24 -6.82
N LEU A 51 14.67 36.29 -7.27
CA LEU A 51 14.20 35.40 -8.35
C LEU A 51 14.81 35.75 -9.71
N TYR A 52 15.13 37.02 -9.97
CA TYR A 52 15.83 37.45 -11.18
C TYR A 52 17.29 37.01 -11.16
N GLU A 53 17.99 37.21 -10.03
CA GLU A 53 19.39 36.80 -9.82
C GLU A 53 19.56 35.27 -9.87
N ALA A 54 18.54 34.51 -9.47
CA ALA A 54 18.49 33.05 -9.59
C ALA A 54 18.06 32.54 -10.98
N SER A 55 17.85 33.42 -11.97
CA SER A 55 17.41 33.08 -13.33
C SER A 55 18.50 33.35 -14.37
N ASP A 56 18.53 32.55 -15.44
CA ASP A 56 19.40 32.78 -16.60
C ASP A 56 18.93 33.95 -17.50
N GLU A 57 17.93 34.74 -17.09
CA GLU A 57 17.34 35.76 -17.95
C GLU A 57 18.17 37.06 -18.00
N THR A 58 18.41 37.50 -19.23
CA THR A 58 19.32 38.60 -19.56
C THR A 58 18.71 39.99 -19.35
N THR A 59 17.37 40.09 -19.22
CA THR A 59 16.69 41.37 -19.01
C THR A 59 15.62 41.28 -17.92
N THR A 60 15.59 42.31 -17.06
CA THR A 60 14.54 42.46 -16.04
C THR A 60 13.13 42.58 -16.65
N ALA A 61 13.01 43.13 -17.87
CA ALA A 61 11.74 43.25 -18.58
C ALA A 61 11.21 41.90 -19.08
N GLY A 62 12.08 41.05 -19.65
CA GLY A 62 11.76 39.68 -20.05
C GLY A 62 11.42 38.80 -18.86
N PHE A 63 12.27 38.82 -17.82
CA PHE A 63 11.99 38.12 -16.57
C PHE A 63 10.66 38.54 -15.93
N ALA A 64 10.38 39.85 -15.87
CA ALA A 64 9.10 40.35 -15.34
C ALA A 64 7.90 39.90 -16.19
N TYR A 65 8.06 39.68 -17.50
CA TYR A 65 7.02 39.04 -18.31
C TYR A 65 6.80 37.58 -17.86
N HIS A 66 7.86 36.77 -17.77
CA HIS A 66 7.76 35.38 -17.31
C HIS A 66 7.11 35.24 -15.92
N LEU A 67 7.53 36.07 -14.97
CA LEU A 67 6.98 36.08 -13.61
C LEU A 67 5.49 36.46 -13.59
N ARG A 68 5.06 37.46 -14.37
CA ARG A 68 3.64 37.83 -14.51
C ARG A 68 2.78 36.71 -15.10
N GLN A 69 3.33 35.82 -15.92
CA GLN A 69 2.59 34.67 -16.46
C GLN A 69 2.32 33.58 -15.40
N LEU A 70 3.07 33.54 -14.30
CA LEU A 70 2.92 32.55 -13.23
C LEU A 70 2.03 33.01 -12.08
N VAL A 71 1.95 34.33 -11.84
CA VAL A 71 1.13 34.92 -10.78
C VAL A 71 -0.36 34.64 -10.98
N GLY A 72 -1.04 34.24 -9.90
CA GLY A 72 -2.45 33.88 -9.87
C GLY A 72 -2.68 32.37 -9.89
N HIS A 73 -1.97 31.63 -10.76
CA HIS A 73 -2.13 30.17 -10.86
C HIS A 73 -1.04 29.39 -10.13
N TYR A 74 0.24 29.67 -10.42
CA TYR A 74 1.38 28.98 -9.81
C TYR A 74 2.04 29.77 -8.67
N LEU A 75 1.92 31.11 -8.70
CA LEU A 75 2.48 32.00 -7.69
C LEU A 75 1.44 32.91 -7.06
N THR A 76 1.55 33.14 -5.75
CA THR A 76 0.93 34.27 -5.06
C THR A 76 1.95 35.38 -4.95
N LYS A 77 1.56 36.62 -5.27
CA LYS A 77 2.35 37.82 -4.99
C LYS A 77 1.79 38.48 -3.74
N THR A 78 2.63 38.69 -2.73
CA THR A 78 2.34 39.48 -1.55
C THR A 78 2.94 40.87 -1.73
N VAL A 79 2.14 41.91 -1.51
CA VAL A 79 2.59 43.30 -1.58
C VAL A 79 3.32 43.65 -0.28
N GLY A 80 4.49 44.26 -0.37
CA GLY A 80 5.25 44.70 0.81
C GLY A 80 4.60 45.89 1.53
N GLU A 81 4.87 46.04 2.82
CA GLU A 81 4.38 47.17 3.62
C GLU A 81 5.51 48.20 3.84
N GLY A 82 5.21 49.48 3.59
CA GLY A 82 6.20 50.56 3.77
C GLY A 82 7.35 50.48 2.78
N ASP A 83 8.56 50.21 3.30
CA ASP A 83 9.79 50.05 2.51
C ASP A 83 10.12 48.57 2.21
N ASP A 84 9.34 47.61 2.73
CA ASP A 84 9.57 46.18 2.46
C ASP A 84 9.26 45.82 0.99
N PRO A 85 10.07 44.97 0.35
CA PRO A 85 9.86 44.57 -1.04
C PRO A 85 8.69 43.60 -1.20
N ASP A 86 8.04 43.67 -2.36
CA ASP A 86 7.07 42.65 -2.79
C ASP A 86 7.72 41.25 -2.85
N THR A 87 7.00 40.24 -2.36
CA THR A 87 7.44 38.84 -2.36
C THR A 87 6.51 37.93 -3.15
N TYR A 88 7.05 36.78 -3.58
CA TYR A 88 6.39 35.77 -4.38
C TYR A 88 6.53 34.42 -3.69
N SER A 89 5.44 33.66 -3.59
CA SER A 89 5.42 32.31 -3.01
C SER A 89 4.65 31.34 -3.90
N LEU A 90 4.94 30.04 -3.79
CA LEU A 90 4.23 29.01 -4.53
C LEU A 90 2.76 28.91 -4.06
N THR A 91 1.82 28.80 -5.00
CA THR A 91 0.47 28.28 -4.71
C THR A 91 0.54 26.78 -4.49
N TYR A 92 -0.59 26.13 -4.13
CA TYR A 92 -0.66 24.67 -4.11
C TYR A 92 -0.27 24.04 -5.48
N ALA A 93 -0.77 24.60 -6.59
CA ALA A 93 -0.43 24.12 -7.93
C ALA A 93 1.07 24.31 -8.25
N GLY A 94 1.63 25.48 -7.93
CA GLY A 94 3.06 25.74 -8.07
C GLY A 94 3.91 24.77 -7.24
N LEU A 95 3.49 24.50 -6.01
CA LEU A 95 4.16 23.58 -5.10
C LEU A 95 4.14 22.13 -5.59
N GLN A 96 3.02 21.64 -6.14
CA GLN A 96 2.96 20.28 -6.69
C GLN A 96 3.87 20.11 -7.91
N VAL A 97 3.86 21.07 -8.84
CA VAL A 97 4.78 21.07 -9.99
C VAL A 97 6.24 21.11 -9.54
N ALA A 98 6.57 22.04 -8.64
CA ALA A 98 7.93 22.22 -8.16
C ALA A 98 8.45 20.97 -7.40
N ARG A 99 7.59 20.31 -6.60
CA ARG A 99 7.88 19.02 -5.95
C ARG A 99 8.10 17.91 -6.97
N GLY A 100 7.24 17.76 -7.98
CA GLY A 100 7.39 16.73 -9.01
C GLY A 100 8.68 16.89 -9.82
N VAL A 101 9.06 18.12 -10.15
CA VAL A 101 10.36 18.41 -10.80
C VAL A 101 11.53 18.12 -9.86
N ALA A 102 11.48 18.53 -8.59
CA ALA A 102 12.54 18.25 -7.62
C ALA A 102 12.68 16.75 -7.28
N ALA A 103 11.57 16.00 -7.30
CA ALA A 103 11.55 14.55 -7.13
C ALA A 103 12.05 13.78 -8.36
N GLY A 104 12.21 14.43 -9.52
CA GLY A 104 12.62 13.83 -10.78
C GLY A 104 11.49 13.20 -11.60
N THR A 105 10.25 13.24 -11.11
CA THR A 105 9.07 12.51 -11.64
C THR A 105 8.80 12.73 -13.13
N TYR A 106 9.20 13.89 -13.67
CA TYR A 106 8.98 14.26 -15.08
C TYR A 106 10.26 14.32 -15.91
N THR A 107 11.42 14.05 -15.32
CA THR A 107 12.75 14.35 -15.90
C THR A 107 13.75 13.21 -15.79
N GLU A 108 13.50 12.21 -14.95
CA GLU A 108 14.43 11.12 -14.67
C GLU A 108 13.80 9.74 -14.92
N SER A 109 14.55 8.90 -15.62
CA SER A 109 14.30 7.48 -15.80
C SER A 109 15.46 6.75 -15.13
N VAL A 110 15.20 6.02 -14.05
CA VAL A 110 16.23 5.35 -13.25
C VAL A 110 16.27 3.87 -13.59
N ASP A 111 17.46 3.43 -14.03
CA ASP A 111 17.90 2.04 -14.05
C ASP A 111 18.95 1.85 -12.93
N ARG A 112 18.94 0.69 -12.25
CA ARG A 112 19.97 0.31 -11.25
C ARG A 112 20.44 -1.10 -11.49
N ASP A 113 21.64 -1.42 -11.04
CA ASP A 113 22.10 -2.80 -10.90
C ASP A 113 21.18 -3.57 -9.93
N PRO A 114 20.91 -4.87 -10.16
CA PRO A 114 20.07 -5.67 -9.27
C PRO A 114 20.62 -5.74 -7.84
N VAL A 115 19.74 -5.63 -6.86
CA VAL A 115 20.04 -5.77 -5.43
C VAL A 115 19.61 -7.15 -4.97
N ALA A 116 20.53 -7.94 -4.42
CA ALA A 116 20.19 -9.25 -3.85
C ALA A 116 19.36 -9.07 -2.56
N LEU A 117 18.29 -9.85 -2.41
CA LEU A 117 17.45 -9.87 -1.22
C LEU A 117 17.71 -11.13 -0.40
N ALA A 118 17.73 -11.00 0.93
CA ALA A 118 18.00 -12.11 1.84
C ALA A 118 16.80 -13.07 2.04
N ASP A 119 15.58 -12.62 1.68
CA ASP A 119 14.38 -13.45 1.83
C ASP A 119 14.38 -14.61 0.82
N PRO A 120 13.97 -15.83 1.22
CA PRO A 120 13.72 -16.90 0.27
C PRO A 120 12.53 -16.55 -0.62
N CYS A 121 12.49 -17.10 -1.84
CA CYS A 121 11.36 -16.93 -2.74
C CYS A 121 10.09 -17.59 -2.17
N PRO A 122 8.96 -16.87 -2.05
CA PRO A 122 7.72 -17.44 -1.48
C PRO A 122 7.10 -18.57 -2.34
N PHE A 123 7.57 -18.77 -3.58
CA PHE A 123 7.06 -19.79 -4.50
C PHE A 123 7.93 -21.05 -4.61
N CYS A 124 9.26 -20.93 -4.49
CA CYS A 124 10.19 -22.06 -4.66
C CYS A 124 11.18 -22.22 -3.50
N THR A 125 11.10 -21.39 -2.46
CA THR A 125 11.95 -21.40 -1.25
C THR A 125 13.45 -21.14 -1.44
N GLU A 126 13.93 -21.05 -2.68
CA GLU A 126 15.33 -20.70 -2.99
C GLU A 126 15.68 -19.25 -2.59
N GLU A 127 16.86 -19.05 -2.00
CA GLU A 127 17.46 -17.74 -1.65
C GLU A 127 18.02 -17.04 -2.90
N ALA A 128 17.13 -16.73 -3.85
CA ALA A 128 17.48 -16.19 -5.17
C ALA A 128 16.63 -14.98 -5.57
N LEU A 129 16.11 -14.21 -4.60
CA LEU A 129 15.36 -12.99 -4.88
C LEU A 129 16.29 -11.80 -5.19
N GLU A 130 15.94 -11.05 -6.22
CA GLU A 130 16.61 -9.80 -6.62
C GLU A 130 15.58 -8.68 -6.80
N LEU A 131 15.88 -7.50 -6.26
CA LEU A 131 15.19 -6.26 -6.58
C LEU A 131 15.84 -5.62 -7.81
N ARG A 132 15.09 -5.49 -8.89
CA ARG A 132 15.52 -4.97 -10.19
C ARG A 132 14.80 -3.66 -10.47
N VAL A 133 15.54 -2.64 -10.93
CA VAL A 133 14.98 -1.32 -11.23
C VAL A 133 15.18 -1.00 -12.70
N ARG A 134 14.09 -0.69 -13.42
CA ARG A 134 14.09 -0.26 -14.83
C ARG A 134 13.03 0.81 -15.07
N ASP A 135 13.42 1.93 -15.68
CA ASP A 135 12.52 3.07 -15.94
C ASP A 135 11.63 3.44 -14.72
N ASN A 136 12.25 3.52 -13.54
CA ASN A 136 11.59 3.74 -12.24
C ASN A 136 10.64 2.62 -11.75
N LEU A 137 10.37 1.58 -12.54
CA LEU A 137 9.66 0.38 -12.12
C LEU A 137 10.59 -0.52 -11.30
N THR A 138 10.13 -0.93 -10.13
CA THR A 138 10.87 -1.83 -9.23
C THR A 138 10.18 -3.18 -9.17
N THR A 139 10.88 -4.22 -9.60
CA THR A 139 10.38 -5.59 -9.70
C THR A 139 11.20 -6.50 -8.78
N VAL A 140 10.54 -7.32 -7.97
CA VAL A 140 11.22 -8.37 -7.19
C VAL A 140 11.11 -9.67 -7.96
N THR A 141 12.21 -10.17 -8.51
CA THR A 141 12.26 -11.37 -9.35
C THR A 141 13.04 -12.48 -8.64
N CYS A 142 12.57 -13.73 -8.71
CA CYS A 142 13.38 -14.88 -8.33
C CYS A 142 14.24 -15.39 -9.50
N GLY A 143 15.57 -15.41 -9.34
CA GLY A 143 16.50 -15.95 -10.32
C GLY A 143 16.40 -17.47 -10.54
N ALA A 144 15.92 -18.22 -9.54
CA ALA A 144 15.82 -19.69 -9.62
C ALA A 144 14.58 -20.17 -10.38
N CYS A 145 13.40 -19.58 -10.13
CA CYS A 145 12.14 -19.94 -10.82
C CYS A 145 11.69 -18.92 -11.88
N ALA A 146 12.48 -17.87 -12.12
CA ALA A 146 12.22 -16.79 -13.10
C ALA A 146 10.87 -16.08 -12.94
N ARG A 147 10.33 -16.05 -11.72
CA ARG A 147 9.01 -15.48 -11.40
C ARG A 147 9.14 -14.11 -10.73
N ASP A 148 8.33 -13.17 -11.17
CA ASP A 148 8.15 -11.89 -10.49
C ASP A 148 7.17 -12.04 -9.33
N VAL A 149 7.58 -11.53 -8.16
CA VAL A 149 6.82 -11.60 -6.90
C VAL A 149 5.97 -10.35 -6.71
N LEU A 150 6.51 -9.19 -7.12
CA LEU A 150 5.77 -7.95 -7.29
C LEU A 150 6.47 -7.06 -8.33
N SER A 151 5.73 -6.07 -8.84
CA SER A 151 6.27 -5.00 -9.68
C SER A 151 5.49 -3.71 -9.41
N LEU A 152 6.17 -2.69 -8.84
CA LEU A 152 5.55 -1.41 -8.46
C LEU A 152 6.51 -0.24 -8.74
N PRO A 153 6.01 0.95 -9.12
CA PRO A 153 6.87 2.10 -9.39
C PRO A 153 7.45 2.70 -8.11
N PHE A 154 8.66 3.25 -8.17
CA PHE A 154 9.23 4.01 -7.05
C PHE A 154 9.77 5.35 -7.57
N PRO A 155 9.52 6.51 -6.91
CA PRO A 155 9.94 7.80 -7.46
C PRO A 155 11.46 7.95 -7.57
N PRO A 156 12.00 8.70 -8.56
CA PRO A 156 13.44 8.91 -8.72
C PRO A 156 14.15 9.43 -7.46
N GLY A 157 13.51 10.35 -6.73
CA GLY A 157 14.00 10.84 -5.43
C GLY A 157 14.17 9.73 -4.37
N GLY A 158 13.41 8.65 -4.44
CA GLY A 158 13.61 7.45 -3.61
C GLY A 158 14.92 6.76 -3.93
N PHE A 159 15.18 6.43 -5.20
CA PHE A 159 16.45 5.81 -5.62
C PHE A 159 17.68 6.67 -5.35
N ARG A 160 17.55 8.01 -5.41
CA ARG A 160 18.65 8.93 -5.06
C ARG A 160 18.92 9.02 -3.55
N SER A 161 17.93 8.73 -2.71
CA SER A 161 18.02 8.83 -1.26
C SER A 161 18.47 7.54 -0.58
N HIS A 162 18.49 6.43 -1.30
CA HIS A 162 18.75 5.10 -0.75
C HIS A 162 19.84 4.36 -1.53
N ASP A 163 20.83 3.87 -0.80
CA ASP A 163 21.86 2.96 -1.31
C ASP A 163 21.31 1.53 -1.47
N GLU A 164 22.16 0.62 -1.94
CA GLU A 164 21.81 -0.79 -2.15
C GLU A 164 21.24 -1.46 -0.88
N ALA A 165 21.80 -1.15 0.29
CA ALA A 165 21.38 -1.76 1.56
C ALA A 165 20.05 -1.20 2.09
N SER A 166 19.77 0.09 1.88
CA SER A 166 18.56 0.75 2.39
C SER A 166 17.38 0.74 1.41
N LEU A 167 17.62 0.58 0.11
CA LEU A 167 16.60 0.64 -0.94
C LEU A 167 15.44 -0.36 -0.74
N PRO A 168 15.66 -1.65 -0.43
CA PRO A 168 14.55 -2.60 -0.25
C PRO A 168 13.59 -2.18 0.88
N ARG A 169 14.12 -1.78 2.05
CA ARG A 169 13.30 -1.34 3.18
C ARG A 169 12.53 -0.06 2.88
N ALA A 170 13.16 0.89 2.18
CA ALA A 170 12.51 2.14 1.77
C ALA A 170 11.35 1.88 0.79
N PHE A 171 11.56 0.99 -0.19
CA PHE A 171 10.56 0.59 -1.16
C PHE A 171 9.38 -0.17 -0.54
N ASP A 172 9.64 -1.10 0.40
CA ASP A 172 8.60 -1.76 1.20
C ASP A 172 7.75 -0.73 1.97
N THR A 173 8.42 0.11 2.77
CA THR A 173 7.77 1.08 3.65
C THR A 173 6.89 2.05 2.84
N HIS A 174 7.36 2.47 1.66
CA HIS A 174 6.61 3.33 0.76
C HIS A 174 5.29 2.68 0.31
N HIS A 175 5.33 1.42 -0.13
CA HIS A 175 4.16 0.73 -0.65
C HIS A 175 3.21 0.26 0.44
N ARG A 176 3.73 -0.25 1.56
CA ARG A 176 2.95 -0.62 2.75
C ARG A 176 2.08 0.55 3.24
N ASN A 177 2.68 1.73 3.39
CA ASN A 177 1.95 2.93 3.83
C ASN A 177 0.91 3.42 2.80
N ARG A 178 1.16 3.22 1.50
CA ARG A 178 0.20 3.54 0.43
C ARG A 178 -0.98 2.57 0.41
N ILE A 179 -0.72 1.27 0.60
CA ILE A 179 -1.75 0.22 0.70
C ILE A 179 -2.67 0.50 1.90
N SER A 180 -2.08 0.80 3.06
CA SER A 180 -2.78 1.22 4.28
C SER A 180 -3.72 2.40 4.03
N LEU A 181 -3.19 3.51 3.49
CA LEU A 181 -3.98 4.72 3.20
C LEU A 181 -5.11 4.46 2.19
N MET A 182 -4.87 3.63 1.17
CA MET A 182 -5.86 3.26 0.17
C MET A 182 -6.96 2.35 0.73
N ARG A 183 -6.63 1.36 1.57
CA ARG A 183 -7.64 0.55 2.29
C ARG A 183 -8.51 1.43 3.17
N ASP A 184 -7.90 2.42 3.84
CA ASP A 184 -8.61 3.41 4.65
C ASP A 184 -9.39 4.45 3.80
N GLY A 185 -9.58 4.18 2.50
CA GLY A 185 -10.46 4.93 1.60
C GLY A 185 -9.84 6.17 0.96
N ASN A 186 -8.54 6.40 1.11
CA ASN A 186 -7.88 7.65 0.70
C ASN A 186 -6.77 7.40 -0.35
N CYS A 187 -6.83 8.07 -1.49
CA CYS A 187 -5.82 7.89 -2.55
C CYS A 187 -4.53 8.68 -2.24
N PRO A 188 -3.33 8.03 -2.24
CA PRO A 188 -2.06 8.72 -1.98
C PRO A 188 -1.67 9.75 -3.06
N GLU A 189 -2.21 9.63 -4.29
CA GLU A 189 -1.89 10.55 -5.39
C GLU A 189 -2.73 11.83 -5.39
N CYS A 190 -3.98 11.78 -4.90
CA CYS A 190 -4.92 12.91 -5.04
C CYS A 190 -5.83 13.19 -3.84
N GLY A 191 -5.81 12.36 -2.79
CA GLY A 191 -6.75 12.44 -1.66
C GLY A 191 -8.20 12.07 -2.02
N GLY A 192 -8.48 11.64 -3.24
CA GLY A 192 -9.79 11.18 -3.68
C GLY A 192 -10.19 9.83 -3.05
N ALA A 193 -11.48 9.56 -3.02
CA ALA A 193 -12.03 8.33 -2.45
C ALA A 193 -11.53 7.08 -3.18
N VAL A 194 -11.19 6.04 -2.42
CA VAL A 194 -10.80 4.72 -2.89
C VAL A 194 -11.89 3.70 -2.58
N SER A 195 -12.23 2.89 -3.58
CA SER A 195 -13.04 1.69 -3.41
C SER A 195 -12.12 0.53 -3.07
N ALA A 196 -12.28 -0.05 -1.88
CA ALA A 196 -11.59 -1.26 -1.46
C ALA A 196 -12.51 -2.48 -1.67
N THR A 197 -12.05 -3.49 -2.41
CA THR A 197 -12.83 -4.71 -2.66
C THR A 197 -11.95 -5.95 -2.68
N VAL A 198 -12.58 -7.11 -2.57
CA VAL A 198 -11.96 -8.42 -2.84
C VAL A 198 -12.52 -8.97 -4.15
N GLU A 199 -11.62 -9.29 -5.06
CA GLU A 199 -11.89 -9.94 -6.33
C GLU A 199 -11.46 -11.42 -6.25
N LEU A 200 -12.20 -12.30 -6.94
CA LEU A 200 -11.74 -13.65 -7.22
C LEU A 200 -10.88 -13.61 -8.48
N VAL A 201 -9.73 -14.28 -8.45
CA VAL A 201 -8.80 -14.38 -9.56
C VAL A 201 -9.18 -15.62 -10.38
N GLY A 202 -9.63 -15.40 -11.61
CA GLY A 202 -10.03 -16.49 -12.52
C GLY A 202 -8.84 -17.19 -13.19
N ASP A 203 -9.11 -18.39 -13.71
CA ASP A 203 -8.19 -19.31 -14.40
C ASP A 203 -7.66 -18.76 -15.75
N GLY A 204 -6.97 -17.61 -15.71
CA GLY A 204 -6.49 -16.89 -16.89
C GLY A 204 -6.30 -15.38 -16.72
N GLU A 205 -6.67 -14.77 -15.58
CA GLU A 205 -6.40 -13.35 -15.28
C GLU A 205 -5.05 -13.10 -14.60
N THR A 206 -4.14 -14.07 -14.71
CA THR A 206 -2.79 -14.02 -14.16
C THR A 206 -1.78 -14.28 -15.27
N ASP A 207 -1.12 -13.22 -15.75
CA ASP A 207 0.14 -13.38 -16.49
C ASP A 207 1.21 -14.06 -15.60
N ASP A 208 1.11 -13.89 -14.26
CA ASP A 208 2.13 -14.29 -13.28
C ASP A 208 1.78 -15.55 -12.44
N VAL A 209 0.70 -16.27 -12.76
CA VAL A 209 0.34 -17.54 -12.10
C VAL A 209 -0.04 -18.57 -13.16
N ARG A 210 0.95 -19.26 -13.72
CA ARG A 210 0.67 -20.52 -14.41
C ARG A 210 0.09 -21.51 -13.39
N PRO A 211 -1.05 -22.16 -13.69
CA PRO A 211 -1.44 -23.35 -12.95
C PRO A 211 -0.28 -24.36 -13.00
N ASP A 212 -0.07 -25.10 -11.92
CA ASP A 212 0.79 -26.27 -12.03
C ASP A 212 0.13 -27.29 -12.98
N GLU A 213 0.94 -28.05 -13.73
CA GLU A 213 0.42 -29.01 -14.72
C GLU A 213 -0.11 -30.32 -14.07
N SER A 214 -0.48 -30.29 -12.78
CA SER A 214 -1.08 -31.41 -12.04
C SER A 214 -2.60 -31.29 -12.03
N GLY A 215 -3.21 -31.40 -13.21
CA GLY A 215 -4.65 -31.17 -13.38
C GLY A 215 -5.57 -32.07 -12.53
N ALA A 216 -5.99 -31.57 -11.37
CA ALA A 216 -7.27 -31.84 -10.68
C ALA A 216 -7.37 -31.11 -9.33
N SER A 217 -8.44 -30.33 -9.09
CA SER A 217 -9.16 -30.27 -7.80
C SER A 217 -10.36 -29.29 -7.86
N ASP A 218 -11.38 -29.54 -7.03
CA ASP A 218 -12.39 -28.55 -6.60
C ASP A 218 -11.77 -27.49 -5.65
N ALA A 219 -10.65 -26.89 -6.05
CA ALA A 219 -10.03 -25.80 -5.32
C ALA A 219 -10.85 -24.52 -5.54
N LEU A 220 -11.22 -23.84 -4.45
CA LEU A 220 -11.79 -22.50 -4.56
C LEU A 220 -10.74 -21.55 -5.15
N PRO A 221 -11.14 -20.61 -6.03
CA PRO A 221 -10.21 -19.71 -6.70
C PRO A 221 -9.41 -18.87 -5.71
N LEU A 222 -8.27 -18.35 -6.16
CA LEU A 222 -7.52 -17.36 -5.38
C LEU A 222 -8.31 -16.05 -5.27
N ALA A 223 -7.98 -15.25 -4.27
CA ALA A 223 -8.52 -13.90 -4.11
C ALA A 223 -7.40 -12.86 -4.19
N ARG A 224 -7.79 -11.61 -4.43
CA ARG A 224 -6.93 -10.43 -4.29
C ARG A 224 -7.72 -9.26 -3.75
N ALA A 225 -7.07 -8.39 -2.99
CA ALA A 225 -7.58 -7.06 -2.74
C ALA A 225 -7.38 -6.18 -4.00
N SER A 226 -8.40 -5.40 -4.32
CA SER A 226 -8.32 -4.29 -5.28
C SER A 226 -8.65 -2.97 -4.57
N LEU A 227 -7.79 -1.99 -4.79
CA LEU A 227 -7.87 -0.65 -4.21
C LEU A 227 -7.89 0.36 -5.36
N ASP A 228 -9.06 0.90 -5.68
CA ASP A 228 -9.28 1.69 -6.90
C ASP A 228 -9.74 3.12 -6.62
N CYS A 229 -8.99 4.13 -7.06
CA CYS A 229 -9.35 5.54 -6.89
C CYS A 229 -10.26 6.03 -8.04
N GLY A 230 -11.51 6.37 -7.70
CA GLY A 230 -12.49 6.89 -8.66
C GLY A 230 -12.22 8.31 -9.19
N THR A 231 -11.17 9.00 -8.72
CA THR A 231 -10.85 10.39 -9.10
C THR A 231 -9.69 10.50 -10.08
N CYS A 232 -8.57 9.82 -9.81
CA CYS A 232 -7.36 9.91 -10.63
C CYS A 232 -7.03 8.62 -11.41
N GLY A 233 -7.78 7.53 -11.18
CA GLY A 233 -7.52 6.23 -11.82
C GLY A 233 -6.33 5.46 -11.24
N TYR A 234 -5.70 5.93 -10.15
CA TYR A 234 -4.70 5.13 -9.45
C TYR A 234 -5.34 3.87 -8.85
N ALA A 235 -4.80 2.71 -9.19
CA ALA A 235 -5.27 1.41 -8.77
C ALA A 235 -4.10 0.56 -8.26
N LEU A 236 -4.35 -0.26 -7.24
CA LEU A 236 -3.39 -1.20 -6.69
C LEU A 236 -4.09 -2.54 -6.41
N ARG A 237 -3.48 -3.63 -6.89
CA ARG A 237 -3.88 -5.01 -6.62
C ARG A 237 -2.84 -5.65 -5.70
N CYS A 238 -3.27 -6.38 -4.67
CA CYS A 238 -2.35 -7.14 -3.78
C CYS A 238 -3.05 -8.35 -3.17
N PRO A 239 -2.34 -9.32 -2.56
CA PRO A 239 -2.96 -10.37 -1.75
C PRO A 239 -3.82 -9.76 -0.63
N VAL A 240 -4.94 -10.38 -0.26
CA VAL A 240 -5.80 -9.86 0.82
C VAL A 240 -5.01 -9.76 2.12
N THR A 241 -4.11 -10.71 2.35
CA THR A 241 -3.13 -10.72 3.44
C THR A 241 -2.30 -9.43 3.54
N VAL A 242 -1.77 -8.92 2.41
CA VAL A 242 -0.93 -7.71 2.40
C VAL A 242 -1.73 -6.46 2.76
N ALA A 243 -3.01 -6.40 2.39
CA ALA A 243 -3.91 -5.30 2.76
C ALA A 243 -4.29 -5.26 4.24
N LEU A 244 -4.02 -6.33 5.01
CA LEU A 244 -4.38 -6.47 6.43
C LEU A 244 -3.20 -6.38 7.40
N LEU A 245 -1.98 -6.12 6.93
CA LEU A 245 -0.77 -6.13 7.78
C LEU A 245 -0.83 -5.11 8.95
N ASP A 246 -1.54 -4.01 8.78
CA ASP A 246 -1.80 -2.98 9.79
C ASP A 246 -3.23 -3.01 10.35
N HIS A 247 -4.01 -4.09 10.09
CA HIS A 247 -5.32 -4.28 10.72
C HIS A 247 -5.17 -4.39 12.25
N PRO A 248 -6.00 -3.72 13.08
CA PRO A 248 -5.79 -3.67 14.53
C PRO A 248 -5.63 -5.03 15.22
N ALA A 249 -6.39 -6.05 14.81
CA ALA A 249 -6.30 -7.38 15.38
C ALA A 249 -5.02 -8.14 15.00
N VAL A 250 -4.47 -7.87 13.81
CA VAL A 250 -3.18 -8.40 13.32
C VAL A 250 -2.05 -7.75 14.11
N VAL A 251 -2.04 -6.41 14.20
CA VAL A 251 -1.03 -5.65 14.93
C VAL A 251 -1.02 -6.03 16.41
N ALA A 252 -2.19 -6.12 17.04
CA ALA A 252 -2.29 -6.57 18.43
C ALA A 252 -1.79 -8.01 18.61
N PHE A 253 -2.13 -8.94 17.71
CA PHE A 253 -1.71 -10.34 17.83
C PHE A 253 -0.20 -10.49 17.68
N ALA A 254 0.40 -9.85 16.67
CA ALA A 254 1.85 -9.86 16.50
C ALA A 254 2.56 -9.20 17.68
N HIS A 255 2.04 -8.08 18.21
CA HIS A 255 2.58 -7.43 19.41
C HIS A 255 2.52 -8.33 20.65
N ASP A 256 1.41 -9.03 20.87
CA ASP A 256 1.24 -9.95 22.01
C ASP A 256 2.26 -11.12 21.96
N HIS A 257 2.68 -11.50 20.75
CA HIS A 257 3.71 -12.51 20.46
C HIS A 257 5.13 -11.93 20.24
N GLY A 258 5.33 -10.62 20.44
CA GLY A 258 6.64 -9.96 20.29
C GLY A 258 7.18 -9.87 18.85
N VAL A 259 6.34 -10.06 17.83
CA VAL A 259 6.70 -10.07 16.40
C VAL A 259 6.58 -8.68 15.78
N ALA A 260 7.64 -8.23 15.10
CA ALA A 260 7.68 -6.98 14.36
C ALA A 260 7.25 -7.19 12.89
N LEU A 261 6.00 -6.83 12.57
CA LEU A 261 5.43 -7.01 11.22
C LEU A 261 6.06 -6.12 10.14
N ASP A 262 6.84 -5.09 10.52
CA ASP A 262 7.61 -4.24 9.61
C ASP A 262 9.00 -4.81 9.26
N GLU A 263 9.43 -5.89 9.93
CA GLU A 263 10.64 -6.63 9.55
C GLU A 263 10.42 -7.59 8.38
N ARG A 264 9.16 -7.94 8.06
CA ARG A 264 8.81 -8.81 6.93
C ARG A 264 8.22 -8.02 5.77
N PRO A 265 8.86 -7.99 4.59
CA PRO A 265 8.47 -7.12 3.50
C PRO A 265 7.23 -7.61 2.73
N ILE A 266 6.55 -6.73 2.01
CA ILE A 266 5.31 -7.02 1.27
C ILE A 266 5.47 -8.05 0.13
N TRP A 267 6.71 -8.35 -0.32
CA TRP A 267 6.99 -9.46 -1.23
C TRP A 267 7.12 -10.81 -0.53
N ASN A 268 7.40 -10.84 0.77
CA ASN A 268 7.44 -12.06 1.56
C ASN A 268 7.04 -11.79 3.03
N VAL A 269 5.73 -11.81 3.27
CA VAL A 269 5.15 -11.63 4.62
C VAL A 269 5.47 -12.79 5.58
N GLY A 270 5.91 -13.94 5.05
CA GLY A 270 6.32 -15.12 5.81
C GLY A 270 5.38 -16.34 5.69
N PRO A 271 5.90 -17.58 5.89
CA PRO A 271 5.11 -18.81 5.85
C PRO A 271 4.10 -18.97 7.01
N GLU A 272 4.20 -18.14 8.06
CA GLU A 272 3.19 -18.02 9.13
C GLU A 272 1.84 -17.49 8.62
N TRP A 273 1.80 -16.92 7.42
CA TRP A 273 0.58 -16.44 6.78
C TRP A 273 -0.02 -17.46 5.81
N ALA A 274 -1.35 -17.57 5.82
CA ALA A 274 -2.08 -18.27 4.77
C ALA A 274 -3.40 -17.57 4.43
N GLU A 275 -3.77 -17.67 3.15
CA GLU A 275 -4.99 -17.08 2.60
C GLU A 275 -5.82 -18.16 1.91
N ARG A 276 -7.13 -18.19 2.17
CA ARG A 276 -8.04 -19.15 1.54
C ARG A 276 -9.43 -18.57 1.36
N VAL A 277 -9.96 -18.60 0.14
CA VAL A 277 -11.40 -18.38 -0.09
C VAL A 277 -12.19 -19.50 0.60
N VAL A 278 -13.15 -19.12 1.44
CA VAL A 278 -14.02 -20.07 2.18
C VAL A 278 -15.49 -20.00 1.74
N SER A 279 -15.88 -18.94 1.03
CA SER A 279 -17.16 -18.81 0.35
C SER A 279 -17.03 -17.85 -0.84
N THR A 280 -17.77 -18.07 -1.92
CA THR A 280 -17.78 -17.21 -3.12
C THR A 280 -19.04 -16.34 -3.22
N ASP A 281 -20.15 -16.79 -2.64
CA ASP A 281 -21.40 -16.03 -2.50
C ASP A 281 -22.11 -16.36 -1.17
N PRO A 282 -22.13 -15.45 -0.17
CA PRO A 282 -21.37 -14.20 -0.14
C PRO A 282 -19.86 -14.49 -0.17
N LEU A 283 -19.08 -13.63 -0.84
CA LEU A 283 -17.62 -13.78 -0.90
C LEU A 283 -17.02 -13.59 0.50
N ALA A 284 -16.28 -14.60 0.96
CA ALA A 284 -15.54 -14.57 2.21
C ALA A 284 -14.16 -15.22 2.03
N VAL A 285 -13.11 -14.48 2.39
CA VAL A 285 -11.73 -14.95 2.42
C VAL A 285 -11.31 -15.10 3.88
N ARG A 286 -10.72 -16.24 4.24
CA ARG A 286 -10.08 -16.43 5.53
C ARG A 286 -8.58 -16.17 5.39
N VAL A 287 -8.10 -15.14 6.06
CA VAL A 287 -6.66 -14.88 6.27
C VAL A 287 -6.29 -15.40 7.65
N THR A 288 -5.18 -16.10 7.75
CA THR A 288 -4.66 -16.64 9.02
C THR A 288 -3.20 -16.26 9.23
N LEU A 289 -2.86 -16.01 10.49
CA LEU A 289 -1.50 -15.77 10.97
C LEU A 289 -1.24 -16.73 12.15
N GLU A 290 -0.25 -17.60 12.01
CA GLU A 290 0.13 -18.62 12.97
C GLU A 290 1.41 -18.22 13.71
N LEU A 291 1.32 -17.93 15.01
CA LEU A 291 2.45 -17.52 15.85
C LEU A 291 2.54 -18.41 17.10
N GLU A 292 3.72 -18.97 17.32
CA GLU A 292 4.01 -19.93 18.41
C GLU A 292 2.98 -21.07 18.52
N ASP A 293 2.20 -21.11 19.61
CA ASP A 293 1.13 -22.07 19.87
C ASP A 293 -0.27 -21.45 19.63
N GLU A 294 -0.42 -20.34 18.90
CA GLU A 294 -1.70 -19.68 18.61
C GLU A 294 -1.94 -19.37 17.12
N LEU A 295 -3.22 -19.29 16.74
CA LEU A 295 -3.67 -18.93 15.40
C LEU A 295 -4.69 -17.78 15.46
N LEU A 296 -4.37 -16.67 14.81
CA LEU A 296 -5.34 -15.64 14.44
C LEU A 296 -6.02 -16.03 13.11
N SER A 297 -7.34 -15.85 13.04
CA SER A 297 -8.14 -16.05 11.84
C SER A 297 -9.05 -14.84 11.62
N LEU A 298 -8.91 -14.17 10.48
CA LEU A 298 -9.75 -13.04 10.03
C LEU A 298 -10.61 -13.50 8.85
N PHE A 299 -11.90 -13.15 8.86
CA PHE A 299 -12.84 -13.43 7.79
C PHE A 299 -13.24 -12.13 7.10
N VAL A 300 -12.85 -12.02 5.83
CA VAL A 300 -12.85 -10.78 5.04
C VAL A 300 -13.93 -10.84 3.96
N GLY A 301 -14.79 -9.83 3.91
CA GLY A 301 -15.88 -9.70 2.95
C GLY A 301 -15.46 -9.14 1.59
N ARG A 302 -16.42 -9.06 0.66
CA ARG A 302 -16.21 -8.48 -0.69
C ARG A 302 -15.77 -7.01 -0.69
N ASP A 303 -16.06 -6.27 0.37
CA ASP A 303 -15.71 -4.87 0.59
C ASP A 303 -14.37 -4.70 1.35
N LEU A 304 -13.57 -5.76 1.44
CA LEU A 304 -12.30 -5.82 2.18
C LEU A 304 -12.46 -5.59 3.70
N THR A 305 -13.69 -5.59 4.23
CA THR A 305 -13.93 -5.48 5.68
C THR A 305 -13.71 -6.80 6.40
N VAL A 306 -13.13 -6.76 7.60
CA VAL A 306 -13.07 -7.92 8.51
C VAL A 306 -14.40 -8.02 9.24
N GLY A 307 -15.25 -8.97 8.83
CA GLY A 307 -16.57 -9.20 9.42
C GLY A 307 -16.54 -10.07 10.68
N HIS A 308 -15.50 -10.89 10.84
CA HIS A 308 -15.27 -11.69 12.03
C HIS A 308 -13.77 -11.98 12.23
N GLU A 309 -13.32 -11.96 13.48
CA GLU A 309 -11.99 -12.36 13.88
C GLU A 309 -12.07 -13.33 15.06
N SER A 310 -11.11 -14.26 15.12
CA SER A 310 -10.97 -15.21 16.22
C SER A 310 -9.50 -15.55 16.45
N ARG A 311 -9.12 -15.69 17.72
CA ARG A 311 -7.85 -16.27 18.14
C ARG A 311 -8.13 -17.61 18.80
N ARG A 312 -7.28 -18.61 18.57
CA ARG A 312 -7.35 -19.91 19.24
C ARG A 312 -5.96 -20.49 19.46
N PRO A 313 -5.73 -21.23 20.55
CA PRO A 313 -4.56 -22.09 20.64
C PRO A 313 -4.54 -23.10 19.48
N LEU A 314 -3.35 -23.33 18.94
CA LEU A 314 -3.06 -24.51 18.14
C LEU A 314 -3.15 -25.73 19.05
N ALA A 315 -3.88 -26.75 18.61
CA ALA A 315 -3.80 -28.04 19.25
C ALA A 315 -2.39 -28.60 18.96
N ARG A 316 -1.48 -28.52 19.94
CA ARG A 316 -0.19 -29.22 19.85
C ARG A 316 -0.47 -30.66 19.41
N ALA A 317 0.15 -31.06 18.30
CA ALA A 317 0.16 -32.46 17.92
C ALA A 317 0.83 -33.23 19.07
N VAL A 318 0.03 -33.92 19.87
CA VAL A 318 0.54 -34.82 20.91
C VAL A 318 1.31 -35.90 20.15
N SER A 319 2.63 -35.82 20.20
CA SER A 319 3.48 -36.87 19.66
C SER A 319 3.12 -38.17 20.37
N GLU A 320 2.52 -39.12 19.65
CA GLU A 320 2.25 -40.46 20.16
C GLU A 320 3.60 -41.14 20.48
N GLY A 321 4.03 -41.01 21.73
CA GLY A 321 5.36 -41.40 22.17
C GLY A 321 5.38 -41.73 23.66
N SER A 322 5.39 -43.03 23.96
CA SER A 322 5.46 -43.62 25.32
C SER A 322 4.27 -43.27 26.24
N LEU A 323 3.20 -44.06 26.12
CA LEU A 323 2.56 -44.58 27.32
C LEU A 323 3.33 -45.83 27.75
N ASP A 324 4.28 -45.66 28.67
CA ASP A 324 4.91 -46.78 29.38
C ASP A 324 3.84 -47.55 30.19
N GLU A 325 3.94 -48.88 30.18
CA GLU A 325 3.12 -49.74 31.03
C GLU A 325 3.44 -49.51 32.51
N ALA A 326 2.53 -48.87 33.24
CA ALA A 326 2.52 -48.85 34.70
C ALA A 326 1.24 -49.50 35.22
N ALA A 327 1.41 -50.49 36.10
CA ALA A 327 0.35 -51.44 36.46
C ALA A 327 -0.63 -50.91 37.52
N VAL A 328 -1.90 -51.33 37.35
CA VAL A 328 -2.82 -51.85 38.38
C VAL A 328 -2.80 -51.18 39.76
N GLU A 329 -3.93 -50.56 40.12
CA GLU A 329 -4.58 -50.84 41.42
C GLU A 329 -6.09 -50.57 41.34
N THR A 330 -6.90 -51.58 41.69
CA THR A 330 -8.37 -51.50 41.79
C THR A 330 -8.82 -51.26 43.23
N PRO A 331 -9.77 -50.35 43.42
CA PRO A 331 -10.97 -50.66 44.18
C PRO A 331 -12.23 -50.16 43.44
N GLY A 332 -13.43 -50.70 43.60
CA GLY A 332 -13.94 -51.69 44.55
C GLY A 332 -15.46 -51.52 44.53
N GLU A 333 -16.22 -52.61 44.39
CA GLU A 333 -17.67 -52.55 44.15
C GLU A 333 -18.44 -52.11 45.40
N THR A 334 -19.37 -51.16 45.24
CA THR A 334 -20.57 -51.04 46.08
C THR A 334 -21.75 -50.58 45.22
N GLU A 335 -22.67 -51.50 44.95
CA GLU A 335 -24.02 -51.18 44.49
C GLU A 335 -24.88 -50.73 45.68
N GLU A 336 -25.64 -49.63 45.57
CA GLU A 336 -26.93 -49.53 46.25
C GLU A 336 -27.90 -48.60 45.50
N SER A 337 -29.20 -48.90 45.59
CA SER A 337 -30.31 -48.25 44.88
C SER A 337 -31.54 -48.23 45.81
N VAL A 338 -32.62 -47.46 45.59
CA VAL A 338 -33.25 -46.96 44.35
C VAL A 338 -33.82 -45.55 44.63
N GLU A 339 -34.27 -44.79 43.62
CA GLU A 339 -35.66 -44.26 43.51
C GLU A 339 -35.89 -43.14 42.46
N THR A 340 -36.98 -43.34 41.75
CA THR A 340 -37.60 -42.64 40.61
C THR A 340 -37.96 -41.15 40.79
N GLU A 341 -37.77 -40.39 39.69
CA GLU A 341 -38.68 -39.45 38.99
C GLU A 341 -40.03 -39.00 39.63
N PRO A 342 -40.59 -37.79 39.29
CA PRO A 342 -40.70 -37.30 37.90
C PRO A 342 -40.66 -35.78 37.61
N GLU A 343 -40.55 -35.51 36.30
CA GLU A 343 -41.06 -34.37 35.49
C GLU A 343 -41.40 -33.00 36.13
N ARG A 344 -40.89 -31.93 35.51
CA ARG A 344 -41.67 -30.69 35.31
C ARG A 344 -41.42 -30.01 33.97
N ARG A 345 -42.50 -29.86 33.20
CA ARG A 345 -42.60 -29.01 32.01
C ARG A 345 -42.49 -27.52 32.39
N THR A 346 -41.89 -26.73 31.51
CA THR A 346 -42.28 -25.33 31.29
C THR A 346 -42.38 -25.06 29.79
N ASP A 347 -43.62 -25.00 29.31
CA ASP A 347 -43.97 -24.36 28.04
C ASP A 347 -43.82 -22.83 28.20
N SER A 348 -43.27 -22.13 27.21
CA SER A 348 -43.83 -20.84 26.74
C SER A 348 -43.15 -20.30 25.49
N ASP A 349 -43.95 -20.03 24.47
CA ASP A 349 -43.61 -19.38 23.21
C ASP A 349 -43.16 -17.90 23.33
N SER A 350 -42.23 -17.53 22.45
CA SER A 350 -42.40 -16.55 21.36
C SER A 350 -43.20 -15.23 21.53
N ALA A 351 -42.59 -14.19 20.94
CA ALA A 351 -43.19 -13.10 20.15
C ALA A 351 -43.56 -11.72 20.76
N ALA A 352 -42.95 -10.71 20.15
CA ALA A 352 -43.49 -9.41 19.71
C ALA A 352 -43.88 -8.32 20.73
N ALA A 353 -43.00 -7.31 20.82
CA ALA A 353 -43.31 -5.91 20.52
C ALA A 353 -42.04 -5.21 19.99
#